data_AF-A0A1Q7C330-F1
#
_entry.id   AF-A0A1Q7C330-F1
#
_cell.length_a   1.000
_cell.length_b   1.000
_cell.length_c   1.000
_cell.angle_alpha   90.00
_cell.angle_beta   90.00
_cell.angle_gamma   90.00
#
_symmetry.space_group_name_H-M   'P 1'
#
loop_
_entity.id
_entity.type
_entity.pdbx_description
1 polymer ?
#
loop_
_entity_poly.entity_id
_entity_poly.type
_entity_poly.pdbx_seq_one_letter_code
_entity_poly.pdbx_strand_id
1 'polypeptide(L)'
;MSASLFGVAVVFVVCVAGTRPPSRRLFAALAGGLVFAAGNVLADLLAAGQRWWWYPQWPGRGYASPWWYAAAGLGVAGLSLVGWRIQRRYGIPGAVAFVVGLACYGLLRDRVVSTTVGRDLLRFGPGPVPWLVDWAAWLILAALAMATQQLLAGRPDRRAAAE
;
A
#
# COMPACT_ATOMS: atom_id res chain seq x y z
N MET A 1 15.27 -11.52 -6.44
CA MET A 1 14.61 -11.26 -5.13
C MET A 1 15.18 -10.02 -4.42
N SER A 2 16.49 -9.77 -4.50
CA SER A 2 17.19 -8.62 -3.89
C SER A 2 16.86 -7.26 -4.52
N ALA A 3 16.61 -7.18 -5.83
CA ALA A 3 16.36 -5.92 -6.52
C ALA A 3 15.03 -5.23 -6.15
N SER A 4 13.95 -5.98 -5.87
CA SER A 4 12.66 -5.38 -5.52
C SER A 4 12.64 -4.82 -4.10
N LEU A 5 13.23 -5.53 -3.14
CA LEU A 5 13.41 -5.05 -1.77
C LEU A 5 14.30 -3.81 -1.74
N PHE A 6 15.38 -3.79 -2.52
CA PHE A 6 16.24 -2.62 -2.66
C PHE A 6 15.47 -1.42 -3.22
N GLY A 7 14.72 -1.59 -4.31
CA GLY A 7 13.91 -0.52 -4.90
C GLY A 7 12.87 0.04 -3.92
N VAL A 8 12.19 -0.82 -3.17
CA VAL A 8 11.24 -0.42 -2.13
C VAL A 8 11.93 0.33 -0.99
N ALA A 9 13.08 -0.15 -0.52
CA ALA A 9 13.85 0.52 0.51
C ALA A 9 14.30 1.92 0.05
N VAL A 10 14.72 2.06 -1.21
CA VAL A 10 15.05 3.36 -1.81
C VAL A 10 13.82 4.28 -1.82
N VAL A 11 12.65 3.79 -2.27
CA VAL A 11 11.40 4.58 -2.24
C VAL A 11 11.07 5.04 -0.82
N PHE A 12 11.17 4.15 0.17
CA PHE A 12 10.94 4.49 1.57
C PHE A 12 11.91 5.56 2.06
N VAL A 13 13.22 5.38 1.83
CA VAL A 13 14.26 6.35 2.22
C VAL A 13 14.03 7.70 1.56
N VAL A 14 13.69 7.74 0.27
CA VAL A 14 13.36 8.97 -0.45
C VAL A 14 12.15 9.66 0.17
N CYS A 15 11.09 8.92 0.50
CA CYS A 15 9.92 9.50 1.17
C CYS A 15 10.28 10.06 2.55
N VAL A 16 11.07 9.34 3.35
CA VAL A 16 11.52 9.79 4.68
C VAL A 16 12.38 11.06 4.54
N ALA A 17 13.38 11.05 3.66
CA ALA A 17 14.26 12.19 3.43
C ALA A 17 13.51 13.42 2.89
N GLY A 18 12.54 13.21 1.99
CA GLY A 18 11.72 14.26 1.40
C GLY A 18 10.64 14.80 2.35
N THR A 19 10.15 13.97 3.29
CA THR A 19 9.09 14.37 4.24
C THR A 19 9.61 14.83 5.60
N ARG A 20 10.85 14.47 5.94
CA ARG A 20 11.55 14.75 7.21
C ARG A 20 10.62 14.59 8.42
N PRO A 21 10.05 13.39 8.63
CA PRO A 21 9.10 13.19 9.72
C PRO A 21 9.79 13.20 11.08
N PRO A 22 9.14 13.76 12.12
CA PRO A 22 9.55 13.50 13.49
C PRO A 22 9.35 11.99 13.78
N SER A 23 10.13 11.46 14.72
CA SER A 23 10.17 10.02 15.02
C SER A 23 8.79 9.42 15.26
N ARG A 24 7.93 10.10 16.03
CA ARG A 24 6.54 9.67 16.27
C ARG A 24 5.75 9.44 14.97
N ARG A 25 5.88 10.33 13.99
CA ARG A 25 5.18 10.20 12.69
C ARG A 25 5.78 9.08 11.84
N LEU A 26 7.10 8.89 11.92
CA LEU A 26 7.77 7.77 11.25
C LEU A 26 7.30 6.41 11.80
N PHE A 27 7.27 6.25 13.13
CA PHE A 27 6.75 5.03 13.77
C PHE A 27 5.28 4.77 13.44
N ALA A 28 4.46 5.82 13.46
CA ALA A 28 3.05 5.71 13.07
C ALA A 28 2.87 5.29 11.60
N ALA A 29 3.73 5.78 10.70
CA ALA A 29 3.72 5.37 9.29
C ALA A 29 4.14 3.91 9.12
N LEU A 30 5.17 3.45 9.85
CA LEU A 30 5.58 2.04 9.87
C LEU A 30 4.47 1.13 10.40
N ALA A 31 3.76 1.55 11.46
CA ALA A 31 2.59 0.83 11.96
C ALA A 31 1.47 0.77 10.90
N GLY A 32 1.22 1.87 10.18
CA GLY A 32 0.30 1.87 9.03
C GLY A 32 0.74 0.92 7.91
N GLY A 33 2.04 0.86 7.61
CA GLY A 33 2.62 -0.10 6.67
C GLY A 33 2.47 -1.55 7.11
N LEU A 34 2.57 -1.83 8.42
CA LEU A 34 2.31 -3.15 8.97
C LEU A 34 0.83 -3.55 8.81
N VAL A 35 -0.10 -2.63 9.09
CA VAL A 35 -1.53 -2.84 8.85
C VAL A 35 -1.80 -3.11 7.37
N PHE A 36 -1.16 -2.35 6.46
CA PHE A 36 -1.24 -2.61 5.04
C PHE A 36 -0.75 -4.01 4.68
N ALA A 37 0.43 -4.41 5.16
CA ALA A 37 1.01 -5.72 4.89
C ALA A 37 0.11 -6.87 5.35
N ALA A 38 -0.41 -6.79 6.59
CA ALA A 38 -1.31 -7.80 7.15
C ALA A 38 -2.64 -7.86 6.39
N GLY A 39 -3.22 -6.70 6.08
CA GLY A 39 -4.46 -6.62 5.30
C GLY A 39 -4.29 -7.12 3.86
N ASN A 40 -3.10 -6.96 3.28
CA ASN A 40 -2.81 -7.47 1.94
C ASN A 40 -2.72 -9.02 1.93
N VAL A 41 -2.15 -9.64 2.97
CA VAL A 41 -2.22 -11.12 3.13
C VAL A 41 -3.68 -11.58 3.22
N LEU A 42 -4.51 -10.87 3.98
CA LEU A 42 -5.93 -11.20 4.10
C LEU A 42 -6.67 -11.04 2.76
N ALA A 43 -6.39 -9.97 2.02
CA ALA A 43 -6.97 -9.76 0.69
C ALA A 43 -6.63 -10.92 -0.26
N ASP A 44 -5.38 -11.38 -0.25
CA ASP A 44 -4.94 -12.50 -1.07
C ASP A 44 -5.62 -13.82 -0.68
N LEU A 45 -5.72 -14.11 0.62
CA LEU A 45 -6.44 -15.29 1.10
C LEU A 45 -7.90 -15.30 0.65
N LEU A 46 -8.59 -14.16 0.76
CA LEU A 46 -9.97 -14.00 0.30
C LEU A 46 -10.08 -14.15 -1.22
N ALA A 47 -9.17 -13.53 -1.96
CA ALA A 47 -9.16 -13.56 -3.41
C ALA A 47 -8.85 -14.96 -3.97
N ALA A 48 -7.95 -15.70 -3.35
CA ALA A 48 -7.67 -17.07 -3.71
C ALA A 48 -8.90 -17.96 -3.51
N GLY A 49 -9.62 -17.78 -2.39
CA GLY A 49 -10.87 -18.48 -2.11
C GLY A 49 -11.98 -18.18 -3.12
N GLN A 50 -12.08 -16.93 -3.57
CA GLN A 50 -13.07 -16.48 -4.56
C GLN A 50 -12.60 -16.56 -6.01
N ARG A 51 -11.39 -17.09 -6.25
CA ARG A 51 -10.74 -17.18 -7.56
C ARG A 51 -10.63 -15.82 -8.28
N TRP A 52 -10.53 -14.74 -7.52
CA TRP A 52 -10.28 -13.40 -8.07
C TRP A 52 -8.84 -13.27 -8.53
N TRP A 53 -7.87 -13.64 -7.69
CA TRP A 53 -6.49 -13.81 -8.12
C TRP A 53 -5.78 -14.85 -7.26
N TRP A 54 -4.67 -15.35 -7.76
CA TRP A 54 -3.82 -16.31 -7.06
C TRP A 54 -2.38 -16.22 -7.54
N TYR A 55 -1.49 -16.89 -6.81
CA TYR A 55 -0.06 -16.94 -7.11
C TYR A 55 0.35 -18.33 -7.58
N PRO A 56 0.52 -18.57 -8.90
CA PRO A 56 0.88 -19.90 -9.43
C PRO A 56 2.18 -20.49 -8.86
N GLN A 57 3.14 -19.64 -8.47
CA GLN A 57 4.40 -20.08 -7.85
C GLN A 57 4.25 -20.64 -6.43
N TRP A 58 3.13 -20.38 -5.74
CA TRP A 58 2.87 -20.88 -4.40
C TRP A 58 1.53 -21.61 -4.34
N PRO A 59 1.42 -22.78 -4.99
CA PRO A 59 0.17 -23.53 -5.05
C PRO A 59 -0.30 -23.92 -3.64
N GLY A 60 -1.62 -23.82 -3.40
CA GLY A 60 -2.25 -24.21 -2.15
C GLY A 60 -2.09 -23.24 -0.96
N ARG A 61 -1.26 -22.19 -1.08
CA ARG A 61 -1.08 -21.20 0.01
C ARG A 61 -2.13 -20.08 0.00
N GLY A 62 -2.57 -19.66 -1.18
CA GLY A 62 -3.50 -18.52 -1.32
C GLY A 62 -2.86 -17.15 -1.09
N TYR A 63 -1.56 -17.08 -0.80
CA TYR A 63 -0.79 -15.84 -0.64
C TYR A 63 0.66 -16.03 -1.14
N ALA A 64 1.35 -14.93 -1.41
CA ALA A 64 2.71 -14.89 -1.95
C ALA A 64 3.80 -15.09 -0.88
N SER A 65 5.06 -14.87 -1.25
CA SER A 65 6.17 -14.86 -0.29
C SER A 65 5.99 -13.77 0.78
N PRO A 66 6.19 -14.06 2.09
CA PRO A 66 6.11 -13.08 3.19
C PRO A 66 6.93 -11.79 2.95
N TRP A 67 8.07 -11.91 2.28
CA TRP A 67 8.95 -10.78 1.96
C TRP A 67 8.28 -9.73 1.06
N TRP A 68 7.32 -10.13 0.23
CA TRP A 68 6.59 -9.21 -0.64
C TRP A 68 5.66 -8.32 0.15
N TYR A 69 5.01 -8.84 1.19
CA TYR A 69 4.15 -8.06 2.08
C TYR A 69 4.97 -7.11 2.94
N ALA A 70 6.12 -7.56 3.45
CA ALA A 70 7.05 -6.69 4.16
C ALA A 70 7.53 -5.53 3.27
N ALA A 71 7.88 -5.82 2.02
CA ALA A 71 8.25 -4.81 1.05
C ALA A 71 7.08 -3.86 0.74
N ALA A 72 5.89 -4.38 0.44
CA ALA A 72 4.72 -3.56 0.17
C ALA A 72 4.37 -2.65 1.35
N GLY A 73 4.37 -3.19 2.57
CA GLY A 73 4.15 -2.43 3.79
C GLY A 73 5.16 -1.31 4.00
N LEU A 74 6.46 -1.59 3.76
CA LEU A 74 7.51 -0.56 3.85
C LEU A 74 7.32 0.53 2.79
N GLY A 75 7.01 0.17 1.55
CA GLY A 75 6.73 1.11 0.48
C GLY A 75 5.54 2.01 0.80
N VAL A 76 4.43 1.42 1.29
CA VAL A 76 3.24 2.17 1.70
C VAL A 76 3.50 3.04 2.92
N ALA A 77 4.31 2.60 3.89
CA ALA A 77 4.73 3.45 5.01
C ALA A 77 5.47 4.71 4.53
N GLY A 78 6.33 4.58 3.51
CA GLY A 78 6.97 5.73 2.90
C GLY A 78 5.95 6.66 2.23
N LEU A 79 5.08 6.09 1.39
CA LEU A 79 4.06 6.84 0.66
C LEU A 79 3.04 7.51 1.59
N SER A 80 2.67 6.91 2.72
CA SER A 80 1.73 7.49 3.68
C SER A 80 2.29 8.75 4.35
N LEU A 81 3.63 8.88 4.48
CA LEU A 81 4.27 10.13 4.89
C LEU A 81 4.06 11.25 3.86
N VAL A 82 4.09 10.92 2.57
CA VAL A 82 3.77 11.87 1.48
C VAL A 82 2.29 12.22 1.52
N GLY A 83 1.42 11.21 1.65
CA GLY A 83 -0.03 11.38 1.83
C GLY A 83 -0.37 12.31 2.99
N TRP A 84 0.35 12.19 4.11
CA TRP A 84 0.22 13.11 5.24
C TRP A 84 0.52 14.56 4.85
N ARG A 85 1.59 14.83 4.09
CA ARG A 85 1.91 16.21 3.64
C ARG A 85 0.84 16.73 2.69
N ILE A 86 0.35 15.89 1.80
CA ILE A 86 -0.75 16.22 0.87
C ILE A 86 -2.01 16.58 1.68
N GLN A 87 -2.40 15.75 2.65
CA GLN A 87 -3.53 16.04 3.51
C GLN A 87 -3.35 17.33 4.31
N ARG A 88 -2.16 17.57 4.88
CA ARG A 88 -1.87 18.84 5.58
C ARG A 88 -1.98 20.05 4.65
N ARG A 89 -1.56 19.91 3.38
CA ARG A 89 -1.56 21.01 2.40
C ARG A 89 -2.93 21.24 1.78
N TYR A 90 -3.69 20.19 1.47
CA TYR A 90 -4.91 20.26 0.66
C TYR A 90 -6.16 19.73 1.39
N GLY A 91 -6.05 19.40 2.67
CA GLY A 91 -7.13 18.86 3.48
C GLY A 91 -7.54 17.44 3.10
N ILE A 92 -8.76 17.07 3.51
CA ILE A 92 -9.37 15.77 3.19
C ILE A 92 -9.45 15.51 1.68
N PRO A 93 -9.82 16.48 0.82
CA PRO A 93 -9.82 16.24 -0.64
C PRO A 93 -8.47 15.77 -1.18
N GLY A 94 -7.37 16.35 -0.69
CA GLY A 94 -6.02 15.90 -1.05
C GLY A 94 -5.71 14.48 -0.58
N ALA A 95 -6.14 14.12 0.63
CA ALA A 95 -5.98 12.76 1.14
C ALA A 95 -6.76 11.74 0.28
N VAL A 96 -8.01 12.05 -0.06
CA VAL A 96 -8.86 11.21 -0.92
C VAL A 96 -8.21 11.05 -2.30
N ALA A 97 -7.80 12.14 -2.93
CA ALA A 97 -7.13 12.10 -4.23
C ALA A 97 -5.84 11.27 -4.19
N PHE A 98 -5.06 11.39 -3.11
CA PHE A 98 -3.85 10.60 -2.92
C PHE A 98 -4.14 9.10 -2.78
N VAL A 99 -5.11 8.71 -1.95
CA VAL A 99 -5.49 7.31 -1.74
C VAL A 99 -6.05 6.70 -3.02
N VAL A 100 -6.91 7.43 -3.76
CA VAL A 100 -7.43 7.00 -5.06
C VAL A 100 -6.29 6.84 -6.08
N GLY A 101 -5.36 7.81 -6.14
CA GLY A 101 -4.20 7.73 -7.02
C GLY A 101 -3.29 6.54 -6.70
N LEU A 102 -3.08 6.26 -5.42
CA LEU A 102 -2.32 5.11 -4.96
C LEU A 102 -3.02 3.78 -5.32
N ALA A 103 -4.36 3.74 -5.24
CA ALA A 103 -5.13 2.58 -5.66
C ALA A 103 -5.06 2.33 -7.17
N CYS A 104 -5.13 3.39 -7.98
CA CYS A 104 -4.92 3.29 -9.42
C CYS A 104 -3.50 2.82 -9.76
N TYR A 105 -2.48 3.33 -9.05
CA TYR A 105 -1.11 2.84 -9.19
C TYR A 105 -0.98 1.36 -8.85
N GLY A 106 -1.57 0.93 -7.73
CA GLY A 106 -1.59 -0.47 -7.29
C GLY A 106 -2.16 -1.40 -8.35
N LEU A 107 -3.39 -1.10 -8.80
CA LEU A 107 -4.05 -1.82 -9.89
C LEU A 107 -3.19 -1.90 -11.16
N LEU A 108 -2.63 -0.77 -11.59
CA LEU A 108 -1.78 -0.73 -12.79
C LEU A 108 -0.53 -1.58 -12.61
N ARG A 109 0.12 -1.49 -11.43
CA ARG A 109 1.29 -2.29 -11.09
C ARG A 109 0.96 -3.78 -11.12
N ASP A 110 -0.15 -4.19 -10.54
CA ASP A 110 -0.55 -5.60 -10.49
C ASP A 110 -0.96 -6.13 -11.86
N ARG A 111 -1.61 -5.30 -12.68
CA ARG A 111 -1.86 -5.60 -14.10
C ARG A 111 -0.57 -5.78 -14.89
N VAL A 112 0.42 -4.90 -14.70
CA VAL A 112 1.72 -5.04 -15.38
C VAL A 112 2.41 -6.33 -14.95
N VAL A 113 2.46 -6.61 -13.64
CA VAL A 113 3.04 -7.86 -13.10
C VAL A 113 2.35 -9.09 -13.70
N SER A 114 1.01 -9.10 -13.73
CA SER A 114 0.23 -10.24 -14.22
C SER A 114 0.34 -10.46 -15.72
N THR A 115 0.74 -9.45 -16.50
CA THR A 115 0.77 -9.52 -17.98
C THR A 115 2.17 -9.62 -18.58
N THR A 116 3.20 -9.12 -17.88
CA THR A 116 4.55 -8.93 -18.45
C THR A 116 5.64 -9.67 -17.69
N VAL A 117 5.98 -9.22 -16.47
CA VAL A 117 7.18 -9.66 -15.73
C VAL A 117 6.95 -10.94 -14.91
N GLY A 118 5.69 -11.37 -14.78
CA GLY A 118 5.30 -12.42 -13.85
C GLY A 118 3.94 -13.02 -14.14
N ARG A 119 3.69 -13.50 -15.38
CA ARG A 119 2.46 -14.26 -15.68
C ARG A 119 2.27 -15.47 -14.75
N ASP A 120 3.37 -16.02 -14.25
CA ASP A 120 3.38 -17.10 -13.26
C ASP A 120 3.43 -16.61 -11.81
N LEU A 121 3.63 -15.30 -11.59
CA LEU A 121 3.68 -14.70 -10.25
C LEU A 121 2.28 -14.36 -9.75
N LEU A 122 1.53 -13.52 -10.47
CA LEU A 122 0.18 -13.12 -10.09
C LEU A 122 -0.76 -13.34 -11.26
N ARG A 123 -1.85 -14.08 -11.04
CA ARG A 123 -2.83 -14.38 -12.07
C ARG A 123 -4.21 -13.95 -11.62
N PHE A 124 -4.84 -13.09 -12.41
CA PHE A 124 -6.23 -12.71 -12.24
C PHE A 124 -7.17 -13.75 -12.87
N GLY A 125 -8.31 -13.95 -12.21
CA GLY A 125 -9.44 -14.70 -12.72
C GLY A 125 -10.11 -13.99 -13.92
N PRO A 126 -11.07 -14.66 -14.56
CA PRO A 126 -11.75 -14.11 -15.72
C PRO A 126 -12.68 -12.94 -15.36
N GLY A 127 -12.92 -12.07 -16.35
CA GLY A 127 -13.87 -10.97 -16.25
C GLY A 127 -13.33 -9.71 -15.55
N PRO A 128 -14.17 -8.66 -15.42
CA PRO A 128 -13.76 -7.39 -14.85
C PRO A 128 -13.74 -7.38 -13.31
N VAL A 129 -14.46 -8.29 -12.65
CA VAL A 129 -14.64 -8.30 -11.19
C VAL A 129 -13.30 -8.36 -10.42
N PRO A 130 -12.35 -9.25 -10.76
CA PRO A 130 -11.09 -9.30 -10.02
C PRO A 130 -10.31 -7.99 -10.00
N TRP A 131 -10.37 -7.23 -11.09
CA TRP A 131 -9.71 -5.93 -11.22
C TRP A 131 -10.36 -4.85 -10.36
N LEU A 132 -11.70 -4.86 -10.28
CA LEU A 132 -12.43 -3.94 -9.40
C LEU A 132 -12.16 -4.24 -7.94
N VAL A 133 -12.08 -5.51 -7.57
CA VAL A 133 -11.77 -5.93 -6.21
C VAL A 133 -10.32 -5.59 -5.85
N ASP A 134 -9.36 -5.81 -6.75
CA ASP A 134 -7.96 -5.44 -6.54
C ASP A 134 -7.80 -3.93 -6.29
N TRP A 135 -8.44 -3.11 -7.13
CA TRP A 135 -8.48 -1.66 -6.91
C TRP A 135 -9.10 -1.29 -5.56
N ALA A 136 -10.23 -1.92 -5.19
CA ALA A 136 -10.88 -1.69 -3.91
C ALA A 136 -10.00 -2.11 -2.72
N ALA A 137 -9.28 -3.24 -2.83
CA ALA A 137 -8.34 -3.71 -1.82
C ALA A 137 -7.23 -2.68 -1.61
N TRP A 138 -6.59 -2.21 -2.68
CA TRP A 138 -5.59 -1.14 -2.59
C TRP A 138 -6.14 0.14 -1.97
N LEU A 139 -7.35 0.56 -2.38
CA LEU A 139 -8.00 1.76 -1.86
C LEU A 139 -8.23 1.66 -0.34
N ILE A 140 -8.82 0.55 0.11
CA ILE A 140 -9.13 0.29 1.51
C ILE A 140 -7.84 0.21 2.33
N LEU A 141 -6.86 -0.57 1.89
CA LEU A 141 -5.61 -0.76 2.62
C LEU A 141 -4.78 0.52 2.70
N ALA A 142 -4.73 1.31 1.63
CA ALA A 142 -4.08 2.62 1.65
C ALA A 142 -4.77 3.59 2.62
N ALA A 143 -6.11 3.62 2.61
CA ALA A 143 -6.89 4.42 3.57
C ALA A 143 -6.62 3.98 5.01
N LEU A 144 -6.60 2.68 5.28
CA LEU A 144 -6.31 2.11 6.60
C LEU A 144 -4.89 2.42 7.08
N ALA A 145 -3.90 2.37 6.19
CA ALA A 145 -2.53 2.75 6.51
C ALA A 145 -2.45 4.23 6.94
N MET A 146 -3.07 5.13 6.16
CA MET A 146 -3.13 6.55 6.50
C MET A 146 -3.95 6.82 7.76
N ALA A 147 -5.05 6.10 7.97
CA ALA A 147 -5.88 6.23 9.16
C ALA A 147 -5.10 5.77 10.41
N THR A 148 -4.41 4.63 10.35
CA THR A 148 -3.54 4.12 11.42
C THR A 148 -2.47 5.14 11.78
N GLN A 149 -1.81 5.72 10.76
CA GLN A 149 -0.83 6.76 10.99
C GLN A 149 -1.44 7.98 11.71
N GLN A 150 -2.65 8.41 11.34
CA GLN A 150 -3.35 9.53 11.97
C GLN A 150 -3.82 9.22 13.39
N LEU A 151 -4.27 8.00 13.65
CA LEU A 151 -4.66 7.56 14.99
C LEU A 151 -3.47 7.62 15.97
N LEU A 152 -2.27 7.23 15.52
CA LEU A 152 -1.09 7.17 16.38
C LEU A 152 -0.33 8.50 16.47
N ALA A 153 -0.29 9.29 15.40
CA ALA A 153 0.47 10.54 15.32
C ALA A 153 -0.37 11.83 15.41
N GLY A 154 -1.71 11.72 15.45
CA GLY A 154 -2.64 12.86 15.40
C GLY A 154 -3.13 13.17 13.98
N ARG A 155 -4.05 14.13 13.83
CA ARG A 155 -4.54 14.52 12.50
C ARG A 155 -3.54 15.47 11.82
N PRO A 156 -3.46 15.48 10.47
CA PRO A 156 -2.63 16.43 9.72
C PRO A 156 -3.31 17.80 9.65
N ASP A 157 -3.57 18.41 10.81
CA ASP A 157 -4.33 19.66 10.86
C ASP A 157 -3.47 20.85 10.43
N ARG A 158 -4.06 21.75 9.63
CA ARG A 158 -3.46 23.05 9.30
C ARG A 158 -3.32 23.96 10.53
N ARG A 159 -4.19 23.78 11.53
CA ARG A 159 -4.37 24.71 12.66
C ARG A 159 -3.41 24.48 13.85
N ALA A 160 -2.80 23.31 13.96
CA ALA A 160 -1.86 22.98 15.05
C ALA A 160 -0.45 23.60 14.90
N ALA A 161 -0.29 24.61 14.05
CA ALA A 161 0.97 25.34 13.84
C ALA A 161 0.82 26.84 14.16
N ALA A 162 -0.21 27.20 14.93
CA ALA A 162 -0.49 28.57 15.40
C ALA A 162 -0.40 28.69 16.93
N GLU A 163 0.19 27.71 17.60
CA GLU A 163 0.61 27.72 19.01
C GLU A 163 2.11 27.44 19.06
#